data_AF-A0A1E8TPL8-F1
#
_entry.id   AF-A0A1E8TPL8-F1
#
_cell.length_a   1.000
_cell.length_b   1.000
_cell.length_c   1.000
_cell.angle_alpha   90.00
_cell.angle_beta   90.00
_cell.angle_gamma   90.00
#
_symmetry.space_group_name_H-M   'P 1'
#
loop_
_entity.id
_entity.type
_entity.pdbx_description
1 polymer ?
#
loop_
_entity_poly.entity_id
_entity_poly.type
_entity_poly.pdbx_seq_one_letter_code
_entity_poly.pdbx_strand_id
1 'polypeptide(L)' 'MIQLIVNAFVEKEKTGAVVEVLYASSDHEKVKAKYEELTAQYPDNYLAIYDLPLDTDLNTLNHYPSVWIGKEEFE' A
#
# COMPACT_ATOMS: atom_id res chain seq x y z
N MET A 1 -16.11 6.39 -3.74
CA MET A 1 -14.66 6.14 -3.88
C MET A 1 -14.36 4.86 -3.12
N ILE A 2 -13.39 4.08 -3.59
CA ILE A 2 -12.85 2.96 -2.83
C ILE A 2 -11.51 3.40 -2.22
N GLN A 3 -11.12 2.72 -1.16
CA GLN A 3 -9.80 2.85 -0.55
C GLN A 3 -9.03 1.55 -0.71
N LEU A 4 -7.75 1.66 -1.03
CA LEU A 4 -6.80 0.56 -1.06
C LEU A 4 -5.84 0.69 0.12
N ILE A 5 -5.53 -0.43 0.76
CA ILE A 5 -4.37 -0.54 1.65
C ILE A 5 -3.22 -1.12 0.84
N VAL A 6 -2.13 -0.37 0.76
CA VAL A 6 -0.89 -0.76 0.09
C VAL A 6 0.18 -1.01 1.13
N ASN A 7 0.94 -2.08 0.96
CA ASN A 7 2.08 -2.47 1.78
C ASN A 7 3.35 -2.44 0.94
N ALA A 8 4.41 -1.83 1.47
CA ALA A 8 5.71 -1.78 0.83
C ALA A 8 6.82 -2.20 1.80
N PHE A 9 7.72 -3.07 1.32
CA PHE A 9 8.80 -3.63 2.12
C PHE A 9 9.98 -4.08 1.25
N VAL A 10 11.18 -4.19 1.82
CA VAL A 10 12.32 -4.86 1.17
C VAL A 10 12.24 -6.34 1.43
N GLU A 11 12.32 -7.11 0.34
CA GLU A 11 12.36 -8.56 0.43
C GLU A 11 13.71 -9.00 1.02
N LYS A 12 13.71 -9.70 2.17
CA LYS A 12 14.94 -10.02 2.91
C LYS A 12 16.00 -10.79 2.09
N GLU A 13 15.59 -11.51 1.05
CA GLU A 13 16.48 -12.31 0.19
C GLU A 13 16.75 -11.68 -1.18
N LYS A 14 16.13 -10.53 -1.50
CA LYS A 14 16.37 -9.82 -2.76
C LYS A 14 16.69 -8.35 -2.49
N THR A 15 17.55 -7.74 -3.29
CA THR A 15 17.83 -6.29 -3.20
C THR A 15 16.68 -5.39 -3.70
N GLY A 16 15.45 -5.91 -3.78
CA GLY A 16 14.29 -5.23 -4.36
C GLY A 16 13.25 -4.86 -3.31
N ALA A 17 12.62 -3.70 -3.51
CA ALA A 17 11.39 -3.33 -2.83
C ALA A 17 10.19 -4.00 -3.51
N VAL A 18 9.26 -4.53 -2.71
CA VAL A 18 7.98 -5.09 -3.15
C VAL A 18 6.87 -4.17 -2.69
N VAL A 19 5.90 -3.91 -3.57
CA VAL A 19 4.68 -3.17 -3.26
C VAL A 19 3.49 -4.07 -3.58
N GLU A 20 2.61 -4.27 -2.61
CA GLU A 20 1.42 -5.11 -2.76
C GLU A 20 0.15 -4.42 -2.25
N VAL A 21 -0.98 -4.76 -2.86
CA VAL A 21 -2.32 -4.28 -2.42
C VAL A 21 -2.92 -5.36 -1.52
N LEU A 22 -3.17 -5.01 -0.26
CA LEU A 22 -3.63 -5.96 0.76
C LEU A 22 -5.14 -5.93 0.98
N TYR A 23 -5.78 -4.79 0.75
CA TYR A 23 -7.21 -4.63 1.01
C TYR A 23 -7.82 -3.55 0.13
N ALA A 24 -9.07 -3.74 -0.28
CA ALA A 24 -9.82 -2.79 -1.10
C ALA A 24 -11.28 -2.75 -0.62
N SER A 25 -11.81 -1.55 -0.34
CA SER A 25 -13.19 -1.41 0.10
C SER A 25 -13.70 0.03 -0.07
N SER A 26 -15.00 0.19 -0.31
CA SER A 26 -15.70 1.48 -0.20
C SER A 26 -16.15 1.80 1.23
N ASP A 27 -16.01 0.85 2.16
CA ASP A 27 -16.35 1.00 3.57
C ASP A 27 -15.11 1.45 4.36
N HIS A 28 -15.06 2.74 4.67
CA HIS A 28 -13.89 3.39 5.26
C HIS A 28 -13.63 2.93 6.70
N GLU A 29 -14.67 2.54 7.44
CA GLU A 29 -14.51 2.02 8.81
C GLU A 29 -13.84 0.65 8.78
N LYS A 30 -14.20 -0.20 7.81
CA LYS A 30 -13.51 -1.48 7.61
C LYS A 30 -12.08 -1.32 7.13
N VAL A 31 -11.81 -0.33 6.29
CA VAL A 31 -10.44 -0.01 5.84
C VAL A 31 -9.59 0.41 7.04
N LYS A 32 -10.10 1.31 7.89
CA LYS A 32 -9.40 1.75 9.09
C LYS A 32 -9.12 0.60 10.05
N ALA A 33 -10.12 -0.23 10.36
CA ALA A 33 -9.94 -1.39 11.23
C ALA A 33 -8.91 -2.38 10.67
N LYS A 34 -8.95 -2.65 9.35
CA LYS A 34 -7.97 -3.51 8.69
C LYS A 34 -6.57 -2.88 8.68
N TYR A 35 -6.46 -1.57 8.52
CA TYR A 35 -5.19 -0.86 8.57
C TYR A 35 -4.52 -0.97 9.95
N GLU A 36 -5.28 -0.83 11.03
CA GLU A 36 -4.78 -1.01 12.40
C GLU A 36 -4.28 -2.45 12.63
N GLU A 37 -5.01 -3.46 12.15
CA GLU A 37 -4.60 -4.87 12.18
C GLU A 37 -3.29 -5.10 11.42
N LEU A 38 -3.19 -4.57 10.20
CA LEU A 38 -2.01 -4.74 9.34
C LEU A 38 -0.78 -4.01 9.88
N THR A 39 -0.96 -2.83 10.49
CA THR A 39 0.13 -2.08 11.13
C THR A 39 0.73 -2.85 12.30
N ALA A 40 -0.11 -3.54 13.09
CA ALA A 40 0.37 -4.41 14.16
C ALA A 40 1.06 -5.67 13.63
N GLN A 41 0.60 -6.21 12.50
CA GLN A 41 1.17 -7.40 11.88
C GLN A 41 2.51 -7.14 11.18
N TYR A 42 2.68 -5.96 10.59
CA TYR A 42 3.84 -5.58 9.78
C TYR A 42 4.47 -4.28 10.29
N PRO A 43 5.04 -4.27 11.51
CA PRO A 43 5.53 -3.04 12.15
C PRO A 43 6.71 -2.38 11.42
N ASP A 44 7.46 -3.15 10.63
CA ASP A 44 8.63 -2.67 9.89
C ASP A 44 8.32 -2.28 8.44
N ASN A 45 7.08 -2.50 7.99
CA ASN A 45 6.69 -2.20 6.61
C ASN A 45 6.05 -0.81 6.51
N TYR A 46 6.13 -0.24 5.30
CA TYR A 46 5.41 0.99 4.97
C TYR A 46 3.99 0.65 4.50
N LEU A 47 2.98 1.07 5.26
CA LEU A 47 1.57 0.93 4.91
C LEU A 47 0.97 2.29 4.53
N ALA A 48 0.13 2.32 3.50
CA ALA A 48 -0.57 3.53 3.06
C ALA A 48 -2.01 3.23 2.64
N ILE A 49 -2.89 4.21 2.80
CA ILE A 49 -4.27 4.17 2.30
C ILE A 49 -4.38 5.12 1.10
N TYR A 50 -4.89 4.62 -0.03
CA TYR A 50 -5.13 5.41 -1.23
C TYR A 50 -6.62 5.49 -1.55
N ASP A 51 -7.14 6.71 -1.72
CA ASP A 51 -8.49 6.95 -2.24
C ASP A 51 -8.48 6.99 -3.77
N LEU A 52 -9.43 6.29 -4.39
CA LEU A 52 -9.62 6.32 -5.84
C LEU A 52 -11.10 6.09 -6.24
N PRO A 53 -11.53 6.57 -7.42
CA PRO A 53 -12.80 6.16 -8.01
C PRO A 53 -12.84 4.64 -8.25
N LEU A 54 -14.03 4.06 -8.14
CA LEU A 54 -14.25 2.66 -8.55
C LEU A 54 -14.00 2.53 -10.06
N ASP A 55 -13.45 1.40 -10.49
CA ASP A 55 -13.13 1.08 -11.89
C ASP A 55 -12.06 1.97 -12.54
N THR A 56 -11.23 2.65 -11.73
CA THR A 56 -10.07 3.39 -12.24
C THR A 56 -9.07 2.42 -12.88
N ASP A 57 -8.72 2.65 -14.16
CA ASP A 57 -7.62 1.93 -14.81
C ASP A 57 -6.28 2.42 -14.26
N LEU A 58 -5.71 1.64 -13.34
CA LEU A 58 -4.47 1.95 -12.65
C LEU A 58 -3.28 2.12 -13.61
N ASN A 59 -3.31 1.52 -14.81
CA ASN A 59 -2.23 1.65 -15.81
C ASN A 59 -2.18 3.05 -16.44
N THR A 60 -3.25 3.83 -16.31
CA THR A 60 -3.36 5.17 -16.90
C THR A 60 -2.92 6.29 -15.95
N LEU A 61 -2.63 5.96 -14.69
CA LEU A 61 -2.22 6.95 -13.70
C LEU A 61 -0.75 7.35 -13.91
N ASN A 62 -0.51 8.64 -14.14
CA ASN A 62 0.85 9.22 -14.33
C ASN A 62 1.79 8.94 -13.13
N HIS A 63 1.18 8.78 -11.95
CA HIS A 63 1.82 8.21 -10.79
C HIS A 63 1.03 6.95 -10.47
N TYR A 64 1.68 5.79 -10.60
CA TYR A 64 1.16 4.58 -9.99
C TYR A 64 0.91 4.89 -8.50
N PRO A 65 -0.16 4.40 -7.86
CA PRO A 65 -0.35 4.52 -6.42
C PRO A 65 0.65 3.61 -5.68
N SER A 66 1.93 3.80 -5.98
CA SER A 66 3.09 3.23 -5.33
C SER A 66 4.01 4.38 -5.00
N VAL A 67 4.42 4.42 -3.74
CA VAL A 67 5.54 5.25 -3.31
C VAL A 67 6.80 4.75 -4.04
N TRP A 68 7.52 5.68 -4.67
CA TRP A 68 8.90 5.42 -5.06
C TRP A 68 9.71 5.34 -3.77
N ILE A 69 10.15 4.14 -3.40
CA ILE A 69 11.07 3.96 -2.27
C ILE A 69 12.46 3.77 -2.87
N GLY A 70 13.29 4.79 -2.70
CA GLY A 70 14.72 4.73 -2.96
C GLY A 70 15.43 3.81 -1.97
N LYS A 71 16.64 3.39 -2.32
CA LYS A 71 17.47 2.53 -1.46
C LYS A 71 17.75 3.19 -0.09
N GLU A 72 17.76 4.52 -0.05
CA GLU A 72 18.07 5.35 1.11
C GLU A 72 17.00 5.29 2.21
N GLU A 73 15.74 5.02 1.89
CA GLU A 73 14.67 4.87 2.89
C GLU A 73 14.70 3.51 3.62
N PHE A 74 15.67 2.64 3.27
CA PHE A 74 15.93 1.36 3.94
C PHE A 74 17.22 1.35 4.77
N GLU A 75 17.93 2.49 4.89
CA GLU A 75 19.13 2.69 5.74
C GLU A 75 18.79 3.50 7.00
#